data_AF-A0A7L4PP25-F1
#
_entry.id   AF-A0A7L4PP25-F1
#
_cell.length_a   1.000
_cell.length_b   1.000
_cell.length_c   1.000
_cell.angle_alpha   90.00
_cell.angle_beta   90.00
_cell.angle_gamma   90.00
#
_symmetry.space_group_name_H-M   'P 1'
#
loop_
_entity.id
_entity.type
_entity.pdbx_description
1 polymer ?
#
loop_
_entity_poly.entity_id
_entity_poly.type
_entity_poly.pdbx_seq_one_letter_code
_entity_poly.pdbx_strand_id
1 'polypeptide(L)'
;MRNMKKIITVLLLLALLLPSVYAAQTVNNGDQKIVTIENDVNDDLFISGDQVTINGNINGDLFAAGGQVVVNGNVTGDAYVAGGNVTINGQVTGGLILGAGQATVSGKTGKILAGCGDLAIKGNTDKIIAVAGNVKIYSTSVVDRYAYISTGGFENQGTINGELNLSAEQLIEKGNVGSFNYTQNTAGRDISQGIRSLVTIFSILAAIGMLVLGILIIRFFPKLFFTIEKEV
;
A
#
# COMPACT_ATOMS: atom_id res chain seq x y z
N MET A 1 37.68 9.28 -9.16
CA MET A 1 37.14 7.91 -9.45
C MET A 1 36.10 7.41 -8.44
N ARG A 2 36.17 7.76 -7.14
CA ARG A 2 35.22 7.26 -6.10
C ARG A 2 33.75 7.69 -6.30
N ASN A 3 33.51 8.87 -6.87
CA ASN A 3 32.16 9.39 -7.13
C ASN A 3 31.52 8.80 -8.39
N MET A 4 32.35 8.34 -9.34
CA MET A 4 31.89 7.74 -10.59
C MET A 4 31.27 6.36 -10.35
N LYS A 5 31.83 5.60 -9.40
CA LYS A 5 31.23 4.33 -8.94
C LYS A 5 29.86 4.54 -8.30
N LYS A 6 29.69 5.59 -7.47
CA LYS A 6 28.40 5.92 -6.84
C LYS A 6 27.33 6.33 -7.86
N ILE A 7 27.71 7.12 -8.86
CA ILE A 7 26.80 7.52 -9.96
C ILE A 7 26.39 6.29 -10.77
N ILE A 8 27.32 5.38 -11.08
CA ILE A 8 27.02 4.13 -11.77
C ILE A 8 26.11 3.23 -10.92
N THR A 9 26.34 3.12 -9.62
CA THR A 9 25.48 2.33 -8.71
C THR A 9 24.07 2.92 -8.61
N VAL A 10 23.93 4.24 -8.58
CA VAL A 10 22.62 4.92 -8.58
C VAL A 10 21.90 4.73 -9.92
N LEU A 11 22.62 4.83 -11.05
CA LEU A 11 22.07 4.52 -12.37
C LEU A 11 21.66 3.05 -12.51
N LEU A 12 22.43 2.12 -11.91
CA LEU A 12 22.11 0.70 -11.91
C LEU A 12 20.87 0.40 -11.04
N LEU A 13 20.76 1.02 -9.85
CA LEU A 13 19.58 0.94 -8.99
C LEU A 13 18.34 1.57 -9.64
N LEU A 14 18.52 2.66 -10.38
CA LEU A 14 17.44 3.29 -11.15
C LEU A 14 17.01 2.44 -12.36
N ALA A 15 17.95 1.70 -12.97
CA ALA A 15 17.65 0.73 -14.02
C ALA A 15 16.91 -0.52 -13.49
N LEU A 16 17.13 -0.92 -12.23
CA LEU A 16 16.36 -1.97 -11.54
C LEU A 16 14.95 -1.54 -11.13
N LEU A 17 14.68 -0.23 -11.05
CA LEU A 17 13.35 0.33 -10.82
C LEU A 17 12.52 0.45 -12.10
N LEU A 18 13.08 0.09 -13.25
CA LEU A 18 12.29 -0.10 -14.47
C LEU A 18 11.60 -1.46 -14.35
N PRO A 19 10.26 -1.54 -14.24
CA PRO A 19 9.57 -2.81 -14.30
C PRO A 19 9.93 -3.46 -15.64
N SER A 20 10.54 -4.65 -15.58
CA SER A 20 10.74 -5.49 -16.75
C SER A 20 9.36 -5.89 -17.28
N VAL A 21 8.86 -5.13 -18.25
CA VAL A 21 7.61 -5.42 -18.94
C VAL A 21 7.84 -6.69 -19.75
N TYR A 22 7.55 -7.85 -19.16
CA TYR A 22 7.29 -9.04 -19.93
C TYR A 22 5.93 -8.86 -20.60
N ALA A 23 5.91 -9.09 -21.91
CA ALA A 23 4.75 -8.90 -22.78
C ALA A 23 3.54 -9.69 -22.27
N ALA A 24 2.64 -9.03 -21.54
CA ALA A 24 1.27 -9.50 -21.34
C ALA A 24 0.49 -9.23 -22.63
N GLN A 25 -0.31 -10.21 -23.07
CA GLN A 25 -1.23 -10.03 -24.19
C GLN A 25 -2.11 -8.80 -23.95
N THR A 26 -2.01 -7.83 -24.86
CA THR A 26 -2.92 -6.69 -24.93
C THR A 26 -4.34 -7.20 -25.19
N VAL A 27 -5.15 -7.32 -24.14
CA VAL A 27 -6.61 -7.27 -24.28
C VAL A 27 -6.95 -5.80 -24.52
N ASN A 28 -7.03 -5.42 -25.80
CA ASN A 28 -7.55 -4.12 -26.20
C ASN A 28 -9.04 -4.05 -25.83
N ASN A 29 -9.36 -3.40 -24.70
CA ASN A 29 -10.67 -2.83 -24.43
C ASN A 29 -10.48 -1.59 -23.54
N GLY A 30 -10.75 -0.42 -24.10
CA GLY A 30 -10.39 0.90 -23.57
C GLY A 30 -11.14 1.39 -22.34
N ASP A 31 -11.47 0.54 -21.36
CA ASP A 31 -12.21 0.90 -20.14
C ASP A 31 -11.90 -0.09 -18.98
N GLN A 32 -10.65 -0.29 -18.59
CA GLN A 32 -10.29 -1.14 -17.43
C GLN A 32 -10.54 -0.44 -16.08
N LYS A 33 -11.72 0.17 -15.93
CA LYS A 33 -12.16 0.79 -14.67
C LYS A 33 -12.61 -0.26 -13.65
N ILE A 34 -13.13 -1.40 -14.12
CA ILE A 34 -13.65 -2.46 -13.23
C ILE A 34 -13.25 -3.82 -13.79
N VAL A 35 -12.58 -4.64 -12.98
CA VAL A 35 -12.18 -6.02 -13.30
C VAL A 35 -12.78 -6.96 -12.26
N THR A 36 -13.49 -7.99 -12.72
CA THR A 36 -14.13 -8.97 -11.85
C THR A 36 -13.75 -10.40 -12.25
N ILE A 37 -13.34 -11.21 -11.27
CA ILE A 37 -13.04 -12.64 -11.43
C ILE A 37 -14.13 -13.45 -10.74
N GLU A 38 -15.02 -14.07 -11.51
CA GLU A 38 -16.16 -14.84 -10.99
C GLU A 38 -15.82 -16.31 -10.70
N ASN A 39 -14.93 -16.91 -11.49
CA ASN A 39 -14.62 -18.34 -11.41
C ASN A 39 -13.33 -18.61 -10.66
N ASP A 40 -13.20 -19.82 -10.14
CA ASP A 40 -11.98 -20.30 -9.49
C ASP A 40 -10.79 -20.29 -10.47
N VAL A 41 -9.62 -19.89 -9.97
CA VAL A 41 -8.34 -19.89 -10.67
C VAL A 41 -7.47 -20.99 -10.06
N ASN A 42 -7.01 -21.93 -10.89
CA ASN A 42 -6.21 -23.08 -10.45
C ASN A 42 -4.68 -22.85 -10.53
N ASP A 43 -4.27 -21.59 -10.45
CA ASP A 43 -2.90 -21.12 -10.58
C ASP A 43 -2.76 -19.74 -9.88
N ASP A 44 -1.58 -19.13 -9.96
CA ASP A 44 -1.35 -17.77 -9.49
C ASP A 44 -2.17 -16.75 -10.30
N LEU A 45 -2.69 -15.73 -9.62
CA LEU A 45 -3.48 -14.66 -10.25
C LEU A 45 -2.78 -13.31 -10.13
N PHE A 46 -2.53 -12.68 -11.27
CA PHE A 46 -2.03 -11.30 -11.38
C PHE A 46 -3.13 -10.41 -11.98
N ILE A 47 -3.56 -9.40 -11.23
CA ILE A 47 -4.70 -8.57 -11.62
C ILE A 47 -4.52 -7.12 -11.18
N SER A 48 -4.93 -6.19 -12.04
CA SER A 48 -4.95 -4.76 -11.71
C SER A 48 -6.08 -4.02 -12.42
N GLY A 49 -6.62 -2.98 -11.77
CA GLY A 49 -7.64 -2.08 -12.35
C GLY A 49 -8.07 -1.01 -11.35
N ASP A 50 -8.90 -0.03 -11.74
CA ASP A 50 -9.38 0.97 -10.77
C ASP A 50 -10.22 0.32 -9.66
N GLN A 51 -11.05 -0.66 -10.02
CA GLN A 51 -11.80 -1.52 -9.11
C GLN A 51 -11.57 -2.99 -9.48
N VAL A 52 -11.10 -3.78 -8.52
CA VAL A 52 -10.85 -5.22 -8.67
C VAL A 52 -11.75 -5.99 -7.70
N THR A 53 -12.51 -6.96 -8.20
CA THR A 53 -13.34 -7.85 -7.39
C THR A 53 -13.03 -9.31 -7.72
N ILE A 54 -12.72 -10.12 -6.72
CA ILE A 54 -12.34 -11.53 -6.90
C ILE A 54 -13.31 -12.39 -6.10
N ASN A 55 -14.28 -12.99 -6.78
CA ASN A 55 -15.30 -13.86 -6.21
C ASN A 55 -14.87 -15.33 -6.20
N GLY A 56 -14.14 -15.76 -7.24
CA GLY A 56 -13.59 -17.11 -7.33
C GLY A 56 -12.42 -17.36 -6.37
N ASN A 57 -12.22 -18.62 -5.99
CA ASN A 57 -11.08 -19.04 -5.19
C ASN A 57 -9.79 -19.07 -6.03
N ILE A 58 -8.67 -18.74 -5.40
CA ILE A 58 -7.33 -18.76 -6.01
C ILE A 58 -6.54 -19.91 -5.39
N ASN A 59 -6.35 -20.98 -6.17
CA ASN A 59 -5.56 -22.14 -5.79
C ASN A 59 -4.06 -21.93 -6.10
N GLY A 60 -3.55 -20.76 -5.73
CA GLY A 60 -2.17 -20.30 -5.88
C GLY A 60 -1.97 -19.00 -5.09
N ASP A 61 -1.00 -18.20 -5.52
CA ASP A 61 -0.74 -16.86 -4.98
C ASP A 61 -1.58 -15.78 -5.69
N LEU A 62 -1.95 -14.73 -4.96
CA LEU A 62 -2.69 -13.59 -5.49
C LEU A 62 -1.85 -12.33 -5.51
N PHE A 63 -1.79 -11.64 -6.64
CA PHE A 63 -1.19 -10.32 -6.82
C PHE A 63 -2.26 -9.37 -7.36
N ALA A 64 -2.80 -8.50 -6.51
CA ALA A 64 -3.89 -7.58 -6.85
C ALA A 64 -3.55 -6.12 -6.56
N ALA A 65 -3.81 -5.23 -7.51
CA ALA A 65 -3.63 -3.79 -7.31
C ALA A 65 -4.79 -2.97 -7.86
N GLY A 66 -5.27 -1.95 -7.12
CA GLY A 66 -6.30 -1.07 -7.63
C GLY A 66 -6.69 0.09 -6.73
N GLY A 67 -7.56 0.98 -7.21
CA GLY A 67 -8.17 2.01 -6.35
C GLY A 67 -9.04 1.39 -5.26
N GLN A 68 -9.82 0.37 -5.63
CA GLN A 68 -10.57 -0.50 -4.73
C GLN A 68 -10.28 -1.97 -5.06
N VAL A 69 -9.94 -2.78 -4.05
CA VAL A 69 -9.75 -4.23 -4.21
C VAL A 69 -10.61 -4.97 -3.22
N VAL A 70 -11.43 -5.91 -3.70
CA VAL A 70 -12.28 -6.78 -2.89
C VAL A 70 -11.97 -8.24 -3.21
N VAL A 71 -11.52 -8.99 -2.20
CA VAL A 71 -11.19 -10.41 -2.32
C VAL A 71 -12.20 -11.21 -1.51
N ASN A 72 -13.19 -11.78 -2.20
CA ASN A 72 -14.25 -12.60 -1.61
C ASN A 72 -13.87 -14.08 -1.59
N GLY A 73 -13.23 -14.57 -2.65
CA GLY A 73 -12.74 -15.94 -2.75
C GLY A 73 -11.56 -16.22 -1.82
N ASN A 74 -11.33 -17.49 -1.50
CA ASN A 74 -10.20 -17.92 -0.69
C ASN A 74 -8.92 -17.95 -1.51
N VAL A 75 -7.79 -17.63 -0.89
CA VAL A 75 -6.43 -17.75 -1.45
C VAL A 75 -5.69 -18.84 -0.70
N THR A 76 -5.27 -19.88 -1.41
CA THR A 76 -4.56 -21.02 -0.82
C THR A 76 -3.09 -20.72 -0.55
N GLY A 77 -2.48 -19.83 -1.33
CA GLY A 77 -1.12 -19.33 -1.15
C GLY A 77 -1.05 -18.01 -0.39
N ASP A 78 -0.08 -17.18 -0.77
CA ASP A 78 0.12 -15.82 -0.29
C ASP A 78 -0.73 -14.81 -1.10
N ALA A 79 -1.10 -13.70 -0.47
CA ALA A 79 -1.82 -12.60 -1.13
C ALA A 79 -1.06 -11.28 -0.98
N TYR A 80 -0.72 -10.68 -2.11
CA TYR A 80 -0.06 -9.39 -2.25
C TYR A 80 -1.08 -8.39 -2.80
N VAL A 81 -1.59 -7.52 -1.94
CA VAL A 81 -2.70 -6.64 -2.29
C VAL A 81 -2.34 -5.19 -2.00
N ALA A 82 -2.54 -4.32 -2.98
CA ALA A 82 -2.33 -2.89 -2.84
C ALA A 82 -3.52 -2.06 -3.33
N GLY A 83 -3.90 -1.00 -2.62
CA GLY A 83 -4.91 -0.10 -3.13
C GLY A 83 -5.36 1.05 -2.23
N GLY A 84 -6.25 1.90 -2.74
CA GLY A 84 -6.84 2.96 -1.92
C GLY A 84 -7.71 2.39 -0.79
N ASN A 85 -8.59 1.46 -1.16
CA ASN A 85 -9.46 0.72 -0.24
C ASN A 85 -9.36 -0.77 -0.52
N VAL A 86 -8.95 -1.56 0.46
CA VAL A 86 -8.81 -3.02 0.32
C VAL A 86 -9.69 -3.75 1.32
N THR A 87 -10.46 -4.73 0.84
CA THR A 87 -11.29 -5.61 1.65
C THR A 87 -10.95 -7.05 1.36
N ILE A 88 -10.49 -7.78 2.37
CA ILE A 88 -10.19 -9.22 2.30
C ILE A 88 -11.24 -9.97 3.10
N ASN A 89 -12.22 -10.54 2.40
CA ASN A 89 -13.31 -11.33 2.99
C ASN A 89 -12.96 -12.82 3.05
N GLY A 90 -12.33 -13.35 2.00
CA GLY A 90 -11.91 -14.75 1.92
C GLY A 90 -10.71 -15.07 2.81
N GLN A 91 -10.54 -16.36 3.11
CA GLN A 91 -9.37 -16.85 3.85
C GLN A 91 -8.11 -16.72 2.98
N VAL A 92 -6.99 -16.29 3.59
CA VAL A 92 -5.64 -16.36 2.99
C VAL A 92 -4.84 -17.35 3.81
N THR A 93 -4.60 -18.55 3.30
CA THR A 93 -3.94 -19.60 4.08
C THR A 93 -2.48 -19.25 4.37
N GLY A 94 -1.79 -18.62 3.42
CA GLY A 94 -0.44 -18.09 3.57
C GLY A 94 -0.39 -16.72 4.27
N GLY A 95 0.54 -15.89 3.80
CA GLY A 95 0.72 -14.51 4.23
C GLY A 95 -0.07 -13.51 3.38
N LEU A 96 -0.68 -12.55 4.05
CA LEU A 96 -1.26 -11.36 3.44
C LEU A 96 -0.28 -10.20 3.57
N ILE A 97 0.27 -9.74 2.44
CA ILE A 97 1.06 -8.53 2.31
C ILE A 97 0.15 -7.44 1.77
N LEU A 98 -0.05 -6.38 2.55
CA LEU A 98 -1.10 -5.40 2.31
C LEU A 98 -0.57 -3.95 2.36
N GLY A 99 -0.80 -3.21 1.28
CA GLY A 99 -0.52 -1.77 1.22
C GLY A 99 -1.79 -0.98 0.91
N ALA A 100 -2.34 -0.20 1.86
CA ALA A 100 -3.58 0.51 1.57
C ALA A 100 -3.82 1.83 2.29
N GLY A 101 -4.66 2.70 1.72
CA GLY A 101 -5.21 3.83 2.47
C GLY A 101 -6.09 3.33 3.62
N GLN A 102 -7.06 2.48 3.28
CA GLN A 102 -7.91 1.78 4.24
C GLN A 102 -7.94 0.28 3.93
N ALA A 103 -7.80 -0.54 4.96
CA ALA A 103 -7.77 -1.99 4.87
C ALA A 103 -8.75 -2.62 5.86
N THR A 104 -9.59 -3.54 5.39
CA THR A 104 -10.40 -4.42 6.25
C THR A 104 -10.07 -5.88 5.94
N VAL A 105 -9.65 -6.63 6.96
CA VAL A 105 -9.34 -8.06 6.87
C VAL A 105 -10.34 -8.84 7.72
N SER A 106 -11.31 -9.48 7.07
CA SER A 106 -12.36 -10.27 7.70
C SER A 106 -12.09 -11.77 7.65
N GLY A 107 -11.40 -12.24 6.60
CA GLY A 107 -11.02 -13.64 6.46
C GLY A 107 -9.93 -14.07 7.43
N LYS A 108 -9.82 -15.39 7.67
CA LYS A 108 -8.70 -15.96 8.40
C LYS A 108 -7.41 -15.80 7.59
N THR A 109 -6.31 -15.41 8.23
CA THR A 109 -5.00 -15.25 7.57
C THR A 109 -3.89 -16.00 8.31
N GLY A 110 -2.91 -16.56 7.62
CA GLY A 110 -1.74 -17.15 8.31
C GLY A 110 -0.83 -16.09 8.92
N LYS A 111 -0.68 -14.94 8.25
CA LYS A 111 0.12 -13.80 8.70
C LYS A 111 -0.34 -12.53 8.00
N ILE A 112 -0.33 -11.41 8.70
CA ILE A 112 -0.57 -10.08 8.12
C ILE A 112 0.73 -9.28 8.19
N LEU A 113 1.20 -8.80 7.05
CA LEU A 113 2.22 -7.78 6.92
C LEU A 113 1.59 -6.55 6.25
N ALA A 114 1.32 -5.50 7.01
CA ALA A 114 0.52 -4.37 6.54
C ALA A 114 1.22 -3.01 6.67
N GLY A 115 1.13 -2.20 5.62
CA GLY A 115 1.47 -0.78 5.60
C GLY A 115 0.25 0.03 5.18
N CYS A 116 -0.40 0.77 6.09
CA CYS A 116 -1.68 1.39 5.75
C CYS A 116 -2.02 2.69 6.50
N GLY A 117 -3.02 3.44 6.02
CA GLY A 117 -3.60 4.54 6.79
C GLY A 117 -4.41 4.00 7.96
N ASP A 118 -5.43 3.21 7.66
CA ASP A 118 -6.29 2.55 8.64
C ASP A 118 -6.35 1.04 8.40
N LEU A 119 -6.14 0.25 9.46
CA LEU A 119 -6.22 -1.21 9.44
C LEU A 119 -7.31 -1.71 10.38
N ALA A 120 -8.33 -2.36 9.84
CA ALA A 120 -9.36 -3.06 10.59
C ALA A 120 -9.18 -4.58 10.45
N ILE A 121 -8.93 -5.26 11.56
CA ILE A 121 -8.79 -6.71 11.62
C ILE A 121 -10.02 -7.27 12.32
N LYS A 122 -10.76 -8.12 11.62
CA LYS A 122 -11.98 -8.79 12.09
C LYS A 122 -11.87 -10.32 12.09
N GLY A 123 -10.98 -10.86 11.25
CA GLY A 123 -10.70 -12.29 11.16
C GLY A 123 -9.55 -12.73 12.06
N ASN A 124 -9.42 -14.05 12.23
CA ASN A 124 -8.31 -14.64 12.98
C ASN A 124 -7.02 -14.58 12.17
N THR A 125 -5.90 -14.42 12.85
CA THR A 125 -4.59 -14.44 12.22
C THR A 125 -3.55 -15.06 13.13
N ASP A 126 -2.55 -15.76 12.59
CA ASP A 126 -1.52 -16.27 13.49
C ASP A 126 -0.57 -15.15 13.94
N LYS A 127 -0.28 -14.20 13.07
CA LYS A 127 0.81 -13.21 13.25
C LYS A 127 0.44 -11.87 12.62
N ILE A 128 0.75 -10.78 13.31
CA ILE A 128 0.63 -9.42 12.76
C ILE A 128 1.98 -8.72 12.79
N ILE A 129 2.34 -8.09 11.67
CA ILE A 129 3.39 -7.08 11.59
C ILE A 129 2.77 -5.90 10.84
N ALA A 130 2.49 -4.80 11.53
CA ALA A 130 1.76 -3.69 10.94
C ALA A 130 2.41 -2.34 11.25
N VAL A 131 2.49 -1.49 10.22
CA VAL A 131 2.74 -0.06 10.37
C VAL A 131 1.52 0.66 9.81
N ALA A 132 0.76 1.36 10.66
CA ALA A 132 -0.43 2.05 10.20
C ALA A 132 -0.72 3.36 10.93
N GLY A 133 -1.48 4.28 10.32
CA GLY A 133 -2.00 5.45 11.04
C GLY A 133 -2.87 5.04 12.22
N ASN A 134 -3.84 4.16 11.99
CA ASN A 134 -4.63 3.52 13.04
C ASN A 134 -4.75 2.01 12.82
N VAL A 135 -4.75 1.24 13.91
CA VAL A 135 -5.04 -0.19 13.89
C VAL A 135 -6.16 -0.50 14.86
N LYS A 136 -7.19 -1.21 14.37
CA LYS A 136 -8.28 -1.73 15.18
C LYS A 136 -8.39 -3.24 15.04
N ILE A 137 -8.26 -3.94 16.16
CA ILE A 137 -8.54 -5.37 16.27
C ILE A 137 -9.93 -5.54 16.89
N TYR A 138 -10.86 -6.10 16.12
CA TYR A 138 -12.25 -6.28 16.57
C TYR A 138 -12.39 -7.50 17.49
N SER A 139 -13.46 -7.52 18.28
CA SER A 139 -13.75 -8.57 19.27
C SER A 139 -13.89 -9.98 18.72
N THR A 140 -14.15 -10.12 17.42
CA THR A 140 -14.20 -11.41 16.71
C THR A 140 -12.82 -11.98 16.39
N SER A 141 -11.75 -11.19 16.56
CA SER A 141 -10.42 -11.54 16.08
C SER A 141 -9.60 -12.21 17.17
N VAL A 142 -8.95 -13.31 16.81
CA VAL A 142 -7.91 -13.96 17.62
C VAL A 142 -6.58 -13.90 16.88
N VAL A 143 -5.55 -13.41 17.58
CA VAL A 143 -4.15 -13.43 17.14
C VAL A 143 -3.42 -14.55 17.86
N ASP A 144 -3.08 -15.63 17.17
CA ASP A 144 -2.65 -16.86 17.84
C ASP A 144 -1.22 -16.81 18.40
N ARG A 145 -0.28 -16.10 17.75
CA ARG A 145 1.14 -16.11 18.14
C ARG A 145 1.68 -14.76 18.59
N TYR A 146 1.67 -13.75 17.75
CA TYR A 146 2.23 -12.45 18.12
C TYR A 146 1.75 -11.32 17.23
N ALA A 147 1.87 -10.10 17.74
CA ALA A 147 1.61 -8.87 17.01
C ALA A 147 2.74 -7.85 17.26
N TYR A 148 3.37 -7.38 16.19
CA TYR A 148 4.31 -6.26 16.19
C TYR A 148 3.67 -5.10 15.45
N ILE A 149 3.29 -4.04 16.17
CA ILE A 149 2.46 -2.97 15.62
C ILE A 149 3.08 -1.61 15.96
N SER A 150 3.30 -0.80 14.93
CA SER A 150 3.67 0.62 15.06
C SER A 150 2.53 1.46 14.50
N THR A 151 1.89 2.27 15.33
CA THR A 151 0.72 3.05 14.90
C THR A 151 0.54 4.38 15.61
N GLY A 152 -0.30 5.27 15.08
CA GLY A 152 -0.74 6.46 15.81
C GLY A 152 -1.78 6.07 16.86
N GLY A 153 -2.91 5.52 16.40
CA GLY A 153 -3.99 5.03 17.25
C GLY A 153 -4.13 3.51 17.23
N PHE A 154 -4.10 2.88 18.39
CA PHE A 154 -4.36 1.45 18.55
C PHE A 154 -5.64 1.21 19.37
N GLU A 155 -6.58 0.45 18.82
CA GLU A 155 -7.73 -0.08 19.57
C GLU A 155 -7.77 -1.62 19.45
N ASN A 156 -7.70 -2.31 20.58
CA ASN A 156 -7.92 -3.75 20.63
C ASN A 156 -9.20 -4.07 21.41
N GLN A 157 -10.02 -4.93 20.82
CA GLN A 157 -11.22 -5.50 21.42
C GLN A 157 -11.19 -7.05 21.36
N GLY A 158 -10.22 -7.62 20.63
CA GLY A 158 -10.08 -9.05 20.38
C GLY A 158 -9.14 -9.74 21.37
N THR A 159 -8.68 -10.93 21.02
CA THR A 159 -7.73 -11.69 21.84
C THR A 159 -6.39 -11.82 21.12
N ILE A 160 -5.30 -11.52 21.81
CA ILE A 160 -3.93 -11.79 21.36
C ILE A 160 -3.34 -12.83 22.32
N ASN A 161 -3.26 -14.08 21.88
CA ASN A 161 -2.87 -15.21 22.71
C ASN A 161 -1.40 -15.14 23.13
N GLY A 162 -0.52 -14.61 22.27
CA GLY A 162 0.90 -14.45 22.58
C GLY A 162 1.30 -12.99 22.82
N GLU A 163 2.43 -12.59 22.23
CA GLU A 163 3.08 -11.33 22.56
C GLU A 163 2.60 -10.17 21.67
N LEU A 164 2.18 -9.07 22.28
CA LEU A 164 1.92 -7.79 21.63
C LEU A 164 3.09 -6.83 21.90
N ASN A 165 3.85 -6.51 20.87
CA ASN A 165 4.82 -5.43 20.85
C ASN A 165 4.20 -4.22 20.15
N LEU A 166 3.77 -3.24 20.93
CA LEU A 166 3.04 -2.08 20.44
C LEU A 166 3.87 -0.81 20.62
N SER A 167 4.03 -0.07 19.54
CA SER A 167 4.53 1.29 19.54
C SER A 167 3.41 2.21 19.08
N ALA A 168 2.80 2.98 19.99
CA ALA A 168 1.65 3.84 19.65
C ALA A 168 1.64 5.19 20.39
N GLU A 169 0.93 6.16 19.81
CA GLU A 169 0.65 7.45 20.48
C GLU A 169 -0.56 7.33 21.40
N GLN A 170 -1.62 6.68 20.90
CA GLN A 170 -2.88 6.42 21.60
C GLN A 170 -3.16 4.93 21.66
N LEU A 171 -3.61 4.46 22.84
CA LEU A 171 -3.90 3.07 23.13
C LEU A 171 -5.26 2.94 23.81
N ILE A 172 -6.13 2.11 23.24
CA ILE A 172 -7.39 1.64 23.82
C ILE A 172 -7.38 0.12 23.83
N GLU A 173 -7.12 -0.48 24.99
CA GLU A 173 -7.13 -1.93 25.17
C GLU A 173 -8.41 -2.35 25.92
N LYS A 174 -9.30 -3.05 25.23
CA LYS A 174 -10.57 -3.60 25.75
C LYS A 174 -10.66 -5.12 25.59
N GLY A 175 -9.64 -5.73 24.98
CA GLY A 175 -9.55 -7.14 24.70
C GLY A 175 -8.75 -7.90 25.75
N ASN A 176 -8.19 -9.03 25.34
CA ASN A 176 -7.28 -9.83 26.14
C ASN A 176 -5.92 -9.96 25.42
N VAL A 177 -4.83 -9.79 26.15
CA VAL A 177 -3.47 -9.88 25.62
C VAL A 177 -2.65 -10.75 26.57
N GLY A 178 -1.97 -11.76 26.03
CA GLY A 178 -1.13 -12.67 26.80
C GLY A 178 0.08 -11.95 27.40
N SER A 179 1.07 -11.62 26.57
CA SER A 179 2.24 -10.82 26.97
C SER A 179 2.21 -9.46 26.26
N PHE A 180 2.39 -8.36 26.99
CA PHE A 180 2.20 -7.02 26.45
C PHE A 180 3.40 -6.09 26.71
N ASN A 181 4.06 -5.70 25.63
CA ASN A 181 5.17 -4.75 25.59
C ASN A 181 4.72 -3.47 24.86
N TYR A 182 4.57 -2.37 25.59
CA TYR A 182 4.12 -1.09 25.06
C TYR A 182 5.21 -0.03 25.15
N THR A 183 5.51 0.61 24.02
CA THR A 183 6.38 1.80 23.92
C THR A 183 5.56 2.98 23.43
N GLN A 184 5.36 3.97 24.29
CA GLN A 184 4.66 5.19 23.89
C GLN A 184 5.56 6.05 23.00
N ASN A 185 5.12 6.33 21.78
CA ASN A 185 5.81 7.29 20.92
C ASN A 185 5.34 8.71 21.26
N THR A 186 6.16 9.49 21.94
CA THR A 186 5.88 10.92 22.19
C THR A 186 6.44 11.83 21.08
N ALA A 187 6.84 11.29 19.93
CA ALA A 187 7.57 12.00 18.88
C ALA A 187 6.69 12.82 17.90
N GLY A 188 5.58 13.38 18.38
CA GLY A 188 4.56 14.02 17.55
C GLY A 188 4.64 15.54 17.37
N ARG A 189 5.66 16.26 17.86
CA ARG A 189 5.70 17.74 17.74
C ARG A 189 6.89 18.38 17.03
N ASP A 190 8.08 17.80 17.02
CA ASP A 190 9.27 18.53 16.51
C ASP A 190 9.65 18.22 15.06
N ILE A 191 9.31 17.04 14.53
CA ILE A 191 9.74 16.62 13.18
C ILE A 191 8.86 17.22 12.07
N SER A 192 7.58 17.47 12.35
CA SER A 192 6.62 18.01 11.37
C SER A 192 6.93 19.45 10.95
N GLN A 193 7.54 20.25 11.82
CA GLN A 193 7.96 21.61 11.49
C GLN A 193 9.18 21.59 10.56
N GLY A 194 10.19 20.75 10.85
CA GLY A 194 11.39 20.64 10.01
C GLY A 194 11.10 20.11 8.60
N ILE A 195 10.23 19.10 8.48
CA ILE A 195 9.86 18.54 7.17
C ILE A 195 8.95 19.49 6.38
N ARG A 196 8.00 20.19 7.03
CA ARG A 196 7.16 21.19 6.33
C ARG A 196 8.02 22.31 5.75
N SER A 197 9.02 22.80 6.48
CA SER A 197 9.94 23.81 5.96
C SER A 197 10.70 23.33 4.72
N LEU A 198 11.15 22.06 4.69
CA LEU A 198 11.83 21.50 3.52
C LEU A 198 10.89 21.32 2.33
N VAL A 199 9.65 20.87 2.54
CA VAL A 199 8.66 20.72 1.47
C VAL A 199 8.28 22.07 0.87
N THR A 200 8.13 23.13 1.68
CA THR A 200 7.86 24.48 1.19
C THR A 200 9.03 25.06 0.39
N ILE A 201 10.26 24.84 0.84
CA ILE A 201 11.45 25.28 0.09
C ILE A 201 11.53 24.55 -1.25
N PHE A 202 11.27 23.24 -1.25
CA PHE A 202 11.29 22.42 -2.47
C PHE A 202 10.17 22.83 -3.45
N SER A 203 8.97 23.14 -2.97
CA SER A 203 7.86 23.57 -3.84
C SER A 203 8.13 24.93 -4.49
N ILE A 204 8.77 25.86 -3.77
CA ILE A 204 9.21 27.15 -4.34
C ILE A 204 10.28 26.92 -5.42
N LEU A 205 11.27 26.08 -5.13
CA LEU A 205 12.35 25.79 -6.09
C LEU A 205 11.82 25.09 -7.35
N ALA A 206 10.88 24.16 -7.19
CA ALA A 206 10.21 23.49 -8.30
C ALA A 206 9.37 24.45 -9.15
N ALA A 207 8.64 25.38 -8.52
CA ALA A 207 7.87 26.41 -9.21
C ALA A 207 8.77 27.33 -10.05
N ILE A 208 9.90 27.77 -9.48
CA ILE A 208 10.91 28.55 -10.20
C ILE A 208 11.48 27.73 -11.37
N GLY A 209 11.79 26.45 -11.14
CA GLY A 209 12.29 25.54 -12.17
C GLY A 209 11.31 25.40 -13.34
N MET A 210 10.02 25.18 -13.08
CA MET A 210 9.00 25.07 -14.13
C MET A 210 8.80 26.38 -14.89
N LEU A 211 8.87 27.53 -14.21
CA LEU A 211 8.79 28.84 -14.85
C LEU A 211 9.95 29.04 -15.82
N VAL A 212 11.18 28.74 -15.40
CA VAL A 212 12.38 28.82 -16.26
C VAL A 212 12.27 27.86 -17.44
N LEU A 213 11.80 26.63 -17.19
CA LEU A 213 11.60 25.63 -18.24
C LEU A 213 10.56 26.10 -19.27
N GLY A 214 9.45 26.70 -18.83
CA GLY A 214 8.42 27.26 -19.71
C GLY A 214 8.96 28.37 -20.61
N ILE A 215 9.76 29.30 -20.06
CA ILE A 215 10.41 30.36 -20.84
C ILE A 215 11.40 29.77 -21.86
N LEU A 216 12.17 28.76 -21.46
CA LEU A 216 13.10 28.07 -22.37
C LEU A 216 12.37 27.38 -23.53
N ILE A 217 11.24 26.72 -23.25
CA ILE A 217 10.41 26.07 -24.27
C ILE A 217 9.86 27.09 -25.26
N ILE A 218 9.33 28.23 -24.80
CA ILE A 218 8.85 29.31 -25.68
C ILE A 218 10.00 29.84 -26.56
N ARG A 219 11.20 29.98 -26.01
CA ARG A 219 12.37 30.49 -26.73
C ARG A 219 12.91 29.52 -27.78
N PHE A 220 13.00 28.22 -27.46
CA PHE A 220 13.57 27.22 -28.35
C PHE A 220 12.57 26.65 -29.34
N PHE A 221 11.28 26.65 -29.00
CA PHE A 221 10.21 26.12 -29.83
C PHE A 221 9.08 27.13 -30.07
N PRO A 222 9.38 28.33 -30.60
CA PRO A 222 8.36 29.38 -30.78
C PRO A 222 7.23 28.96 -31.73
N LYS A 223 7.51 28.04 -32.67
CA LYS A 223 6.52 27.49 -33.61
C LYS A 223 5.41 26.66 -32.95
N LEU A 224 5.63 26.12 -31.75
CA LEU A 224 4.58 25.41 -31.00
C LEU A 224 3.51 26.34 -30.44
N PHE A 225 3.81 27.64 -30.28
CA PHE A 225 2.91 28.60 -29.62
C PHE A 225 2.42 29.72 -30.54
N PHE A 226 3.14 30.04 -31.61
CA PHE A 226 2.82 31.17 -32.49
C PHE A 226 2.50 30.77 -33.94
N THR A 227 1.78 29.66 -34.15
CA THR A 227 1.13 29.41 -35.45
C THR A 227 -0.07 30.33 -35.55
N ILE A 228 0.16 31.57 -35.98
CA ILE A 228 -0.92 32.44 -36.43
C ILE A 228 -1.40 31.82 -37.75
N GLU A 229 -2.61 31.25 -37.74
CA GLU A 229 -3.37 30.98 -38.96
C GLU A 229 -3.45 32.29 -39.73
N LYS A 230 -2.66 32.40 -40.80
CA LYS A 230 -2.98 33.31 -41.88
C LYS A 230 -4.08 32.65 -42.70
N GLU A 231 -5.30 32.76 -42.20
CA GLU A 231 -6.47 32.82 -43.07
C GLU A 231 -6.99 34.26 -43.06
N VAL A 232 -7.13 34.78 -44.29
CA VAL A 232 -7.51 36.14 -44.76
C VAL A 232 -6.34 37.10 -44.99
#